data_AF-A0A2E9Z8F6-F1
#
_entry.id   AF-A0A2E9Z8F6-F1
#
_cell.length_a   1.000
_cell.length_b   1.000
_cell.length_c   1.000
_cell.angle_alpha   90.00
_cell.angle_beta   90.00
_cell.angle_gamma   90.00
#
_symmetry.space_group_name_H-M   'P 1'
#
loop_
_entity.id
_entity.type
_entity.pdbx_description
1 polymer ?
#
loop_
_entity_poly.entity_id
_entity_poly.type
_entity_poly.pdbx_seq_one_letter_code
_entity_poly.pdbx_strand_id
1 'polypeptide(L)'
;MINHVIRSNYPKKIRGLSIYLWLILVVVYLFGFLSYVLLDTKLFFSNPQLFCFTILSSIITLASLFISPRLLKTRNPSSYFIASYLISMFCLIISLRLSSLSNAYFSETFWFVAFSLNVIRFFSVCLNDIWQVNDDHEDFLVSNNVIEWQLLVIRLAIGLDLIPHFCEKLFAGESFRFALTQNFEQLGLGHNALLFVILSGFIELFGAFSISCGFLTRLGSICLFIYIIVAAFLGHHFALGFMWVNRGGGWEFPVLWSILILSFSLFGACGFSLDFILNKHLKLPSWVRWLL
;
A
#
# COMPACT_ATOMS: atom_id res chain seq x y z
N MET A 1 -32.90 -11.96 -1.49
CA MET A 1 -33.37 -11.18 -2.65
C MET A 1 -32.28 -10.19 -3.08
N ILE A 2 -31.08 -10.67 -3.43
CA ILE A 2 -29.95 -9.83 -3.88
C ILE A 2 -29.32 -10.55 -5.08
N ASN A 3 -29.99 -10.45 -6.22
CA ASN A 3 -29.49 -10.83 -7.53
C ASN A 3 -29.57 -9.60 -8.43
N HIS A 4 -28.91 -8.50 -8.05
CA HIS A 4 -28.60 -7.46 -9.02
C HIS A 4 -27.25 -7.79 -9.64
N VAL A 5 -27.38 -8.34 -10.84
CA VAL A 5 -26.34 -8.53 -11.83
C VAL A 5 -25.59 -7.21 -11.98
N ILE A 6 -24.36 -7.13 -11.47
CA ILE A 6 -23.39 -6.09 -11.82
C ILE A 6 -22.98 -6.35 -13.28
N ARG A 7 -23.85 -5.99 -14.22
CA ARG A 7 -23.42 -5.70 -15.59
C ARG A 7 -22.83 -4.31 -15.51
N SER A 8 -21.53 -4.24 -15.24
CA SER A 8 -20.80 -2.98 -15.35
C SER A 8 -20.87 -2.53 -16.82
N ASN A 9 -21.77 -1.61 -17.15
CA ASN A 9 -21.85 -0.97 -18.45
C ASN A 9 -20.71 0.05 -18.58
N TYR A 10 -19.44 -0.38 -18.45
CA TYR A 10 -18.28 0.49 -18.68
C TYR A 10 -18.40 1.12 -20.08
N PRO A 11 -18.26 2.45 -20.23
CA PRO A 11 -18.32 3.08 -21.54
C PRO A 11 -17.17 2.52 -22.37
N LYS A 12 -17.44 2.05 -23.59
CA LYS A 12 -16.46 1.34 -24.43
C LYS A 12 -15.14 2.12 -24.59
N LYS A 13 -15.21 3.46 -24.65
CA LYS A 13 -14.06 4.38 -24.76
C LYS A 13 -13.13 4.33 -23.55
N ILE A 14 -13.68 4.31 -22.33
CA ILE A 14 -12.91 4.31 -21.08
C ILE A 14 -12.32 2.93 -20.81
N ARG A 15 -13.07 1.87 -21.13
CA ARG A 15 -12.54 0.49 -21.11
C ARG A 15 -11.34 0.35 -22.04
N GLY A 16 -11.39 0.95 -23.23
CA GLY A 16 -10.26 1.02 -24.15
C GLY A 16 -9.06 1.73 -23.52
N LEU A 17 -9.23 2.95 -23.02
CA LEU A 17 -8.16 3.72 -22.38
C LEU A 17 -7.49 2.97 -21.21
N SER A 18 -8.28 2.36 -20.32
CA SER A 18 -7.75 1.58 -19.19
C SER A 18 -6.92 0.37 -19.63
N ILE A 19 -7.30 -0.28 -20.73
CA ILE A 19 -6.53 -1.39 -21.34
C ILE A 19 -5.21 -0.86 -21.94
N TYR A 20 -5.24 0.25 -22.67
CA TYR A 20 -4.03 0.87 -23.22
C TYR A 20 -3.06 1.29 -22.11
N LEU A 21 -3.55 1.97 -21.08
CA LEU A 21 -2.74 2.36 -19.91
C LEU A 21 -2.16 1.14 -19.20
N TRP A 22 -2.93 0.05 -19.07
CA TRP A 22 -2.44 -1.20 -18.49
C TRP A 22 -1.33 -1.84 -19.34
N LEU A 23 -1.47 -1.88 -20.66
CA LEU A 23 -0.43 -2.42 -21.55
C LEU A 23 0.87 -1.61 -21.43
N ILE A 24 0.78 -0.29 -21.49
CA ILE A 24 1.93 0.61 -21.35
C ILE A 24 2.58 0.42 -19.96
N LEU A 25 1.76 0.36 -18.90
CA LEU A 25 2.22 0.11 -17.53
C LEU A 25 3.03 -1.19 -17.43
N VAL A 26 2.53 -2.30 -17.97
CA VAL A 26 3.23 -3.59 -17.94
C VAL A 26 4.55 -3.52 -18.68
N VAL A 27 4.56 -2.92 -19.87
CA VAL A 27 5.78 -2.79 -20.69
C VAL A 27 6.82 -1.93 -19.98
N VAL A 28 6.43 -0.74 -19.51
CA VAL A 28 7.33 0.17 -18.78
C VAL A 28 7.89 -0.49 -17.52
N TYR A 29 7.05 -1.17 -16.73
CA TYR A 29 7.49 -1.86 -15.53
C TYR A 29 8.46 -3.00 -15.84
N LEU A 30 8.20 -3.76 -16.90
CA LEU A 30 9.07 -4.84 -17.37
C LEU A 30 10.44 -4.29 -17.80
N PHE A 31 10.49 -3.15 -18.48
CA PHE A 31 11.75 -2.48 -18.82
C PHE A 31 12.53 -2.10 -17.57
N GLY A 32 11.89 -1.49 -16.57
CA GLY A 32 12.55 -1.16 -15.28
C GLY A 32 13.08 -2.39 -14.54
N PHE A 33 12.32 -3.50 -14.57
CA PHE A 33 12.76 -4.76 -13.99
C PHE A 33 13.98 -5.34 -14.73
N LEU A 34 13.93 -5.40 -16.06
CA LEU A 34 15.03 -5.93 -16.88
C LEU A 34 16.27 -5.05 -16.77
N SER A 35 16.11 -3.71 -16.76
CA SER A 35 17.24 -2.80 -16.59
C SER A 35 17.91 -3.02 -15.23
N TYR A 36 17.12 -3.22 -14.17
CA TYR A 36 17.66 -3.48 -12.83
C TYR A 36 18.45 -4.79 -12.77
N VAL A 37 17.89 -5.87 -13.33
CA VAL A 37 18.55 -7.18 -13.34
C VAL A 37 19.83 -7.17 -14.18
N LEU A 38 19.89 -6.40 -15.26
CA LEU A 38 21.04 -6.39 -16.18
C LEU A 38 22.13 -5.39 -15.79
N LEU A 39 21.75 -4.19 -15.37
CA LEU A 39 22.68 -3.08 -15.14
C LEU A 39 23.16 -3.01 -13.69
N ASP A 40 22.32 -3.43 -12.73
CA ASP A 40 22.58 -3.25 -11.31
C ASP A 40 23.08 -4.54 -10.61
N THR A 41 23.63 -5.50 -11.37
CA THR A 41 24.12 -6.80 -10.86
C THR A 41 25.18 -6.70 -9.76
N LYS A 42 25.96 -5.60 -9.72
CA LYS A 42 26.93 -5.34 -8.65
C LYS A 42 26.28 -5.21 -7.27
N LEU A 43 25.00 -4.82 -7.21
CA LEU A 43 24.23 -4.76 -5.97
C LEU A 43 24.05 -6.13 -5.34
N PHE A 44 24.01 -7.21 -6.12
CA PHE A 44 23.91 -8.57 -5.59
C PHE A 44 25.09 -8.90 -4.66
N PHE A 45 26.29 -8.42 -4.98
CA PHE A 45 27.48 -8.69 -4.18
C PHE A 45 27.67 -7.69 -3.03
N SER A 46 27.29 -6.44 -3.23
CA SER A 46 27.48 -5.37 -2.22
C SER A 46 26.34 -5.27 -1.21
N ASN A 47 25.10 -5.55 -1.63
CA ASN A 47 23.91 -5.53 -0.78
C ASN A 47 22.87 -6.57 -1.29
N PRO A 48 23.12 -7.87 -1.07
CA PRO A 48 22.28 -8.95 -1.60
C PRO A 48 20.83 -8.86 -1.12
N GLN A 49 20.63 -8.40 0.13
CA GLN A 49 19.30 -8.28 0.71
C GLN A 49 18.43 -7.29 -0.07
N LEU A 50 18.92 -6.06 -0.27
CA LEU A 50 18.22 -5.03 -1.04
C LEU A 50 17.96 -5.51 -2.46
N PHE A 51 18.96 -6.10 -3.11
CA PHE A 51 18.83 -6.61 -4.47
C PHE A 51 17.73 -7.66 -4.60
N CYS A 52 17.72 -8.66 -3.71
CA CYS A 52 16.74 -9.75 -3.71
C CYS A 52 15.31 -9.24 -3.41
N PHE A 53 15.13 -8.34 -2.44
CA PHE A 53 13.79 -7.80 -2.15
C PHE A 53 13.26 -6.89 -3.27
N THR A 54 14.15 -6.21 -4.00
CA THR A 54 13.77 -5.44 -5.19
C THR A 54 13.29 -6.34 -6.32
N ILE A 55 13.99 -7.46 -6.57
CA ILE A 55 13.56 -8.47 -7.55
C ILE A 55 12.23 -9.11 -7.13
N LEU A 56 12.12 -9.52 -5.86
CA LEU A 56 10.92 -10.18 -5.34
C LEU A 56 9.69 -9.28 -5.48
N SER A 57 9.79 -8.03 -5.02
CA SER A 57 8.69 -7.05 -5.17
C SER A 57 8.35 -6.82 -6.64
N SER A 58 9.33 -6.75 -7.53
CA SER A 58 9.10 -6.59 -8.96
C SER A 58 8.38 -7.78 -9.61
N ILE A 59 8.74 -9.00 -9.24
CA ILE A 59 8.08 -10.21 -9.72
C ILE A 59 6.61 -10.24 -9.26
N ILE A 60 6.34 -9.90 -8.00
CA ILE A 60 4.97 -9.84 -7.47
C ILE A 60 4.15 -8.75 -8.17
N THR A 61 4.75 -7.58 -8.45
CA THR A 61 4.10 -6.52 -9.23
C THR A 61 3.77 -6.99 -10.64
N LEU A 62 4.71 -7.60 -11.37
CA LEU A 62 4.43 -8.13 -12.71
C LEU A 62 3.35 -9.22 -12.68
N ALA A 63 3.45 -10.17 -11.75
CA ALA A 63 2.46 -11.25 -11.60
C ALA A 63 1.05 -10.68 -11.34
N SER A 64 0.92 -9.73 -10.42
CA SER A 64 -0.36 -9.09 -10.10
C SER A 64 -0.90 -8.30 -11.30
N LEU A 65 -0.06 -7.59 -12.06
CA LEU A 65 -0.46 -6.90 -13.29
C LEU A 65 -0.92 -7.85 -14.40
N PHE A 66 -0.30 -9.02 -14.55
CA PHE A 66 -0.71 -10.03 -15.55
C PHE A 66 -2.00 -10.77 -15.21
N ILE A 67 -2.33 -10.88 -13.91
CA ILE A 67 -3.60 -11.48 -13.46
C ILE A 67 -4.76 -10.52 -13.79
N SER A 68 -4.55 -9.20 -13.74
CA SER A 68 -5.55 -8.12 -13.94
C SER A 68 -6.50 -8.33 -15.15
N PRO A 69 -6.05 -8.62 -16.38
CA PRO A 69 -6.93 -8.70 -17.56
C PRO A 69 -7.65 -10.04 -17.70
N ARG A 70 -7.06 -11.13 -17.20
CA ARG A 70 -7.69 -12.47 -17.22
C ARG A 70 -8.95 -12.48 -16.33
N LEU A 71 -8.95 -11.64 -15.30
CA LEU A 71 -10.05 -11.49 -14.36
C LEU A 71 -11.21 -10.65 -14.90
N LEU A 72 -10.98 -9.82 -15.94
CA LEU A 72 -12.04 -9.08 -16.66
C LEU A 72 -12.99 -9.99 -17.47
N LYS A 73 -12.65 -11.29 -17.64
CA LYS A 73 -13.51 -12.31 -18.27
C LYS A 73 -14.35 -13.10 -17.26
N THR A 74 -14.20 -12.85 -15.95
CA THR A 74 -14.90 -13.59 -14.90
C THR A 74 -16.28 -12.97 -14.59
N ARG A 75 -17.13 -13.74 -13.89
CA ARG A 75 -18.49 -13.33 -13.50
C ARG A 75 -18.54 -12.11 -12.54
N ASN A 76 -17.40 -11.71 -11.94
CA ASN A 76 -17.28 -10.57 -11.00
C ASN A 76 -15.98 -9.75 -11.27
N PRO A 77 -15.91 -8.96 -12.35
CA PRO A 77 -14.67 -8.33 -12.82
C PRO A 77 -14.11 -7.25 -11.87
N SER A 78 -14.95 -6.60 -11.05
CA SER A 78 -14.53 -5.49 -10.17
C SER A 78 -13.66 -5.93 -8.99
N SER A 79 -14.09 -6.94 -8.22
CA SER A 79 -13.37 -7.38 -7.01
C SER A 79 -11.96 -7.88 -7.30
N TYR A 80 -11.78 -8.61 -8.40
CA TYR A 80 -10.48 -9.15 -8.78
C TYR A 80 -9.53 -8.10 -9.39
N PHE A 81 -10.08 -7.10 -10.09
CA PHE A 81 -9.31 -5.94 -10.54
C PHE A 81 -8.72 -5.18 -9.34
N ILE A 82 -9.53 -4.97 -8.29
CA ILE A 82 -9.11 -4.26 -7.08
C ILE A 82 -7.97 -5.00 -6.37
N ALA A 83 -8.09 -6.32 -6.14
CA ALA A 83 -7.02 -7.09 -5.50
C ALA A 83 -5.69 -6.99 -6.27
N SER A 84 -5.76 -7.17 -7.60
CA SER A 84 -4.61 -7.03 -8.49
C SER A 84 -4.00 -5.63 -8.41
N TYR A 85 -4.84 -4.59 -8.43
CA TYR A 85 -4.39 -3.20 -8.30
C TYR A 85 -3.68 -2.94 -6.97
N LEU A 86 -4.32 -3.29 -5.85
CA LEU A 86 -3.80 -3.07 -4.49
C LEU A 86 -2.44 -3.74 -4.29
N ILE A 87 -2.32 -5.02 -4.67
CA ILE A 87 -1.07 -5.77 -4.56
C ILE A 87 0.00 -5.18 -5.49
N SER A 88 -0.37 -4.85 -6.73
CA SER A 88 0.59 -4.26 -7.69
C SER A 88 1.12 -2.90 -7.21
N MET A 89 0.25 -2.03 -6.67
CA MET A 89 0.65 -0.72 -6.15
C MET A 89 1.56 -0.84 -4.93
N PHE A 90 1.19 -1.71 -3.99
CA PHE A 90 1.97 -1.95 -2.78
C PHE A 90 3.39 -2.41 -3.12
N CYS A 91 3.52 -3.44 -3.97
CA CYS A 91 4.82 -3.98 -4.36
C CYS A 91 5.61 -3.04 -5.28
N LEU A 92 4.93 -2.27 -6.14
CA LEU A 92 5.58 -1.28 -7.00
C LEU A 92 6.31 -0.21 -6.18
N ILE A 93 5.69 0.31 -5.12
CA ILE A 93 6.32 1.33 -4.26
C ILE A 93 7.50 0.75 -3.48
N ILE A 94 7.45 -0.54 -3.10
CA ILE A 94 8.62 -1.22 -2.52
C ILE A 94 9.78 -1.22 -3.53
N SER A 95 9.53 -1.61 -4.79
CA SER A 95 10.58 -1.60 -5.83
C SER A 95 11.12 -0.19 -6.07
N LEU A 96 10.25 0.82 -6.13
CA LEU A 96 10.63 2.22 -6.27
C LEU A 96 11.51 2.70 -5.09
N ARG A 97 11.13 2.37 -3.84
CA ARG A 97 11.92 2.75 -2.67
C ARG A 97 13.29 2.08 -2.66
N LEU A 98 13.36 0.79 -2.93
CA LEU A 98 14.62 0.05 -2.87
C LEU A 98 15.59 0.43 -4.01
N SER A 99 15.08 0.73 -5.21
CA SER A 99 15.94 1.30 -6.28
C SER A 99 16.51 2.66 -5.89
N SER A 100 15.70 3.53 -5.28
CA SER A 100 16.16 4.83 -4.77
C SER A 100 17.27 4.66 -3.72
N LEU A 101 17.10 3.75 -2.76
CA LEU A 101 18.12 3.46 -1.73
C LEU A 101 19.41 2.86 -2.30
N SER A 102 19.36 2.21 -3.45
CA SER A 102 20.52 1.63 -4.12
C SER A 102 21.15 2.51 -5.19
N ASN A 103 20.62 3.73 -5.42
CA ASN A 103 21.04 4.63 -6.49
C ASN A 103 20.89 4.03 -7.90
N ALA A 104 19.95 3.10 -8.09
CA ALA A 104 19.63 2.49 -9.38
C ALA A 104 18.76 3.44 -10.24
N TYR A 105 19.22 4.68 -10.44
CA TYR A 105 18.42 5.78 -10.99
C TYR A 105 17.82 5.48 -12.36
N PHE A 106 18.55 4.74 -13.22
CA PHE A 106 18.04 4.38 -14.54
C PHE A 106 16.79 3.49 -14.43
N SER A 107 16.87 2.44 -13.61
CA SER A 107 15.74 1.52 -13.35
C SER A 107 14.60 2.21 -12.60
N GLU A 108 14.94 3.10 -11.65
CA GLU A 108 13.99 3.91 -10.88
C GLU A 108 13.08 4.76 -11.78
N THR A 109 13.61 5.38 -12.84
CA THR A 109 12.80 6.22 -13.75
C THR A 109 11.64 5.45 -14.37
N PHE A 110 11.86 4.20 -14.80
CA PHE A 110 10.81 3.35 -15.34
C PHE A 110 9.75 3.03 -14.28
N TRP A 111 10.15 2.73 -13.05
CA TRP A 111 9.19 2.47 -11.97
C TRP A 111 8.43 3.72 -11.52
N PHE A 112 9.03 4.91 -11.60
CA PHE A 112 8.34 6.16 -11.36
C PHE A 112 7.29 6.46 -12.44
N VAL A 113 7.61 6.20 -13.72
CA VAL A 113 6.64 6.28 -14.81
C VAL A 113 5.52 5.25 -14.61
N ALA A 114 5.86 4.02 -14.23
CA ALA A 114 4.88 2.98 -13.93
C ALA A 114 3.96 3.37 -12.75
N PHE A 115 4.52 3.92 -11.67
CA PHE A 115 3.75 4.48 -10.55
C PHE A 115 2.73 5.50 -11.06
N SER A 116 3.20 6.49 -11.82
CA SER A 116 2.39 7.57 -12.37
C SER A 116 1.26 7.04 -13.26
N LEU A 117 1.55 6.09 -14.14
CA LEU A 117 0.55 5.44 -14.98
C LEU A 117 -0.49 4.67 -14.16
N ASN A 118 -0.07 4.01 -13.09
CA ASN A 118 -0.99 3.25 -12.23
C ASN A 118 -1.90 4.18 -11.40
N VAL A 119 -1.39 5.34 -10.98
CA VAL A 119 -2.19 6.41 -10.35
C VAL A 119 -3.19 7.01 -11.34
N ILE A 120 -2.78 7.33 -12.58
CA ILE A 120 -3.69 7.82 -13.64
C ILE A 120 -4.77 6.78 -13.93
N ARG A 121 -4.39 5.51 -14.03
CA ARG A 121 -5.33 4.40 -14.23
C ARG A 121 -6.32 4.29 -13.07
N PHE A 122 -5.88 4.45 -11.83
CA PHE A 122 -6.77 4.47 -10.66
C PHE A 122 -7.81 5.59 -10.74
N PHE A 123 -7.38 6.83 -10.93
CA PHE A 123 -8.29 7.97 -10.98
C PHE A 123 -9.23 7.91 -12.19
N SER A 124 -8.79 7.41 -13.34
CA SER A 124 -9.68 7.22 -14.50
C SER A 124 -10.77 6.18 -14.24
N VAL A 125 -10.49 5.11 -13.47
CA VAL A 125 -11.50 4.12 -13.05
C VAL A 125 -12.43 4.72 -12.00
N CYS A 126 -11.88 5.38 -10.98
CA CYS A 126 -12.65 6.03 -9.91
C CYS A 126 -13.60 7.09 -10.47
N LEU A 127 -13.11 8.00 -11.31
CA LEU A 127 -13.94 9.02 -11.95
C LEU A 127 -15.02 8.36 -12.80
N ASN A 128 -14.70 7.36 -13.63
CA ASN A 128 -15.72 6.69 -14.42
C ASN A 128 -16.84 6.08 -13.56
N ASP A 129 -16.47 5.43 -12.45
CA ASP A 129 -17.44 4.86 -11.52
C ASP A 129 -18.35 5.95 -10.94
N ILE A 130 -17.80 7.09 -10.51
CA ILE A 130 -18.56 8.24 -9.98
C ILE A 130 -19.42 8.93 -11.05
N TRP A 131 -18.98 9.00 -12.31
CA TRP A 131 -19.75 9.62 -13.38
C TRP A 131 -20.94 8.76 -13.81
N GLN A 132 -20.80 7.44 -13.82
CA GLN A 132 -21.92 6.53 -14.10
C GLN A 132 -23.05 6.65 -13.08
N VAL A 133 -22.68 6.86 -11.82
CA VAL A 133 -23.60 7.14 -10.72
C VAL A 133 -24.48 8.38 -10.97
N ASN A 134 -23.95 9.41 -11.63
CA ASN A 134 -24.69 10.66 -11.86
C ASN A 134 -25.63 10.61 -13.08
N ASP A 135 -25.38 9.71 -14.04
CA ASP A 135 -26.21 9.55 -15.25
C ASP A 135 -27.45 8.68 -14.97
N ASP A 136 -27.38 7.74 -14.03
CA ASP A 136 -28.50 6.89 -13.64
C ASP A 136 -29.21 7.52 -12.41
N HIS A 137 -30.34 8.20 -12.62
CA HIS A 137 -31.15 8.94 -11.62
C HIS A 137 -31.77 8.10 -10.46
N GLU A 138 -31.03 7.19 -9.82
CA GLU A 138 -31.48 6.46 -8.62
C GLU A 138 -30.81 6.98 -7.34
N ASP A 139 -31.49 7.93 -6.69
CA ASP A 139 -31.12 8.47 -5.39
C ASP A 139 -31.31 7.43 -4.27
N PHE A 140 -30.19 7.08 -3.61
CA PHE A 140 -30.02 6.73 -2.18
C PHE A 140 -28.97 5.62 -1.97
N LEU A 141 -28.95 4.57 -2.80
CA LEU A 141 -28.03 3.42 -2.66
C LEU A 141 -26.64 3.65 -3.26
N VAL A 142 -26.49 4.66 -4.11
CA VAL A 142 -25.28 4.96 -4.86
C VAL A 142 -24.21 5.70 -4.03
N SER A 143 -24.63 6.31 -2.92
CA SER A 143 -23.77 7.04 -1.97
C SER A 143 -22.61 6.20 -1.40
N ASN A 144 -22.77 4.88 -1.30
CA ASN A 144 -21.75 3.99 -0.76
C ASN A 144 -20.47 3.97 -1.63
N ASN A 145 -20.58 4.06 -2.97
CA ASN A 145 -19.40 3.95 -3.83
C ASN A 145 -18.45 5.16 -3.69
N VAL A 146 -18.99 6.37 -3.57
CA VAL A 146 -18.18 7.60 -3.41
C VAL A 146 -17.40 7.56 -2.09
N ILE A 147 -18.08 7.17 -1.01
CA ILE A 147 -17.47 7.02 0.32
C ILE A 147 -16.40 5.92 0.29
N GLU A 148 -16.66 4.79 -0.39
CA GLU A 148 -15.67 3.72 -0.54
C GLU A 148 -14.43 4.15 -1.33
N TRP A 149 -14.58 4.93 -2.41
CA TRP A 149 -13.44 5.50 -3.14
C TRP A 149 -12.62 6.47 -2.28
N GLN A 150 -13.30 7.35 -1.53
CA GLN A 150 -12.64 8.28 -0.62
C GLN A 150 -11.84 7.53 0.46
N LEU A 151 -12.47 6.53 1.09
CA LEU A 151 -11.81 5.71 2.10
C LEU A 151 -10.64 4.92 1.52
N LEU A 152 -10.75 4.42 0.28
CA LEU A 152 -9.65 3.76 -0.40
C LEU A 152 -8.46 4.70 -0.62
N VAL A 153 -8.71 5.94 -1.07
CA VAL A 153 -7.63 6.94 -1.24
C VAL A 153 -6.92 7.21 0.09
N ILE A 154 -7.68 7.38 1.18
CA ILE A 154 -7.12 7.59 2.52
C ILE A 154 -6.30 6.37 2.97
N ARG A 155 -6.82 5.16 2.77
CA ARG A 155 -6.12 3.90 3.08
C ARG A 155 -4.82 3.74 2.30
N LEU A 156 -4.84 4.04 1.01
CA LEU A 156 -3.65 4.02 0.17
C LEU A 156 -2.63 5.08 0.64
N ALA A 157 -3.06 6.30 0.92
CA ALA A 157 -2.16 7.34 1.43
C ALA A 157 -1.49 6.90 2.74
N ILE A 158 -2.26 6.37 3.70
CA ILE A 158 -1.73 5.94 5.00
C ILE A 158 -0.80 4.74 4.87
N GLY A 159 -1.26 3.66 4.21
CA GLY A 159 -0.50 2.41 4.18
C GLY A 159 0.73 2.49 3.28
N LEU A 160 0.68 3.24 2.17
CA LEU A 160 1.82 3.37 1.26
C LEU A 160 2.90 4.31 1.82
N ASP A 161 2.54 5.27 2.68
CA ASP A 161 3.49 6.15 3.38
C ASP A 161 4.43 5.36 4.31
N LEU A 162 3.96 4.24 4.87
CA LEU A 162 4.76 3.36 5.73
C LEU A 162 5.79 2.52 4.96
N ILE A 163 5.71 2.45 3.63
CA ILE A 163 6.61 1.61 2.82
C ILE A 163 8.08 1.99 2.98
N PRO A 164 8.48 3.26 2.81
CA PRO A 164 9.83 3.72 3.13
C PRO A 164 10.33 3.26 4.51
N HIS A 165 9.49 3.35 5.53
CA HIS A 165 9.88 3.09 6.91
C HIS A 165 10.24 1.62 7.16
N PHE A 166 9.42 0.67 6.69
CA PHE A 166 9.76 -0.75 6.86
C PHE A 166 10.84 -1.20 5.87
N CYS A 167 10.90 -0.61 4.67
CA CYS A 167 11.90 -0.96 3.66
C CYS A 167 13.32 -0.75 4.20
N GLU A 168 13.59 0.37 4.87
CA GLU A 168 14.92 0.63 5.44
C GLU A 168 15.26 -0.33 6.59
N LYS A 169 14.29 -0.65 7.45
CA LYS A 169 14.48 -1.54 8.60
C LYS A 169 14.70 -2.99 8.18
N LEU A 170 13.89 -3.47 7.23
CA LEU A 170 13.80 -4.89 6.90
C LEU A 170 14.47 -5.28 5.59
N PHE A 171 14.52 -4.41 4.57
CA PHE A 171 14.87 -4.81 3.21
C PHE A 171 16.14 -4.13 2.67
N ALA A 172 16.51 -2.96 3.18
CA ALA A 172 17.61 -2.16 2.63
C ALA A 172 19.01 -2.69 2.98
N GLY A 173 19.14 -3.73 3.80
CA GLY A 173 20.43 -4.35 4.16
C GLY A 173 20.96 -3.96 5.53
N GLU A 174 22.10 -4.57 5.90
CA GLU A 174 22.67 -4.44 7.25
C GLU A 174 23.17 -3.03 7.56
N SER A 175 23.79 -2.34 6.61
CA SER A 175 24.32 -0.98 6.83
C SER A 175 23.21 0.01 7.21
N PHE A 176 22.06 -0.06 6.55
CA PHE A 176 20.88 0.75 6.90
C PHE A 176 20.35 0.38 8.28
N ARG A 177 20.23 -0.92 8.57
CA ARG A 177 19.74 -1.41 9.87
C ARG A 177 20.66 -1.00 11.02
N PHE A 178 21.97 -1.02 10.79
CA PHE A 178 22.96 -0.58 11.76
C PHE A 178 22.83 0.92 12.07
N ALA A 179 22.72 1.76 11.04
CA ALA A 179 22.50 3.20 11.23
C ALA A 179 21.19 3.50 11.99
N LEU A 180 20.11 2.79 11.67
CA LEU A 180 18.85 2.91 12.40
C LEU A 180 18.95 2.43 13.85
N THR A 181 19.74 1.38 14.10
CA THR A 181 19.99 0.87 15.45
C THR A 181 20.68 1.94 16.30
N GLN A 182 21.67 2.64 15.77
CA GLN A 182 22.34 3.75 16.47
C GLN A 182 21.37 4.90 16.80
N ASN A 183 20.44 5.22 15.90
CA ASN A 183 19.40 6.22 16.18
C ASN A 183 18.46 5.76 17.30
N PHE A 184 18.11 4.48 17.33
CA PHE A 184 17.25 3.89 18.37
C PHE A 184 17.96 3.81 19.73
N GLU A 185 19.27 3.61 19.76
CA GLU A 185 20.06 3.68 21.00
C GLU A 185 19.98 5.06 21.66
N GLN A 186 19.95 6.13 20.86
CA GLN A 186 19.78 7.51 21.36
C GLN A 186 18.41 7.76 22.00
N LEU A 187 17.41 6.91 21.73
CA LEU A 187 16.09 6.94 22.40
C LEU A 187 16.09 6.22 23.76
N GLY A 188 17.26 5.81 24.27
CA GLY A 188 17.39 5.12 25.56
C GLY A 188 17.07 3.62 25.51
N LEU A 189 17.00 3.01 24.31
CA LEU A 189 16.72 1.58 24.13
C LEU A 189 17.94 0.69 24.38
N GLY A 190 19.15 1.27 24.41
CA GLY A 190 20.41 0.57 24.70
C GLY A 190 20.57 -0.70 23.87
N HIS A 191 20.96 -1.80 24.52
CA HIS A 191 21.21 -3.09 23.86
C HIS A 191 19.98 -3.69 23.15
N ASN A 192 18.77 -3.19 23.40
CA ASN A 192 17.54 -3.66 22.75
C ASN A 192 17.23 -2.93 21.44
N ALA A 193 18.00 -1.92 21.05
CA ALA A 193 17.71 -1.08 19.89
C ALA A 193 17.48 -1.88 18.59
N LEU A 194 18.34 -2.87 18.30
CA LEU A 194 18.20 -3.71 17.10
C LEU A 194 16.88 -4.50 17.10
N LEU A 195 16.47 -5.03 18.26
CA LEU A 195 15.20 -5.74 18.40
C LEU A 195 14.03 -4.80 18.09
N PHE A 196 14.05 -3.58 18.62
CA PHE A 196 13.02 -2.59 18.33
C PHE A 196 13.01 -2.13 16.87
N VAL A 197 14.16 -2.02 16.21
CA VAL A 197 14.24 -1.75 14.76
C VAL A 197 13.57 -2.86 13.96
N ILE A 198 13.86 -4.13 14.27
CA ILE A 198 13.26 -5.26 13.56
C ILE A 198 11.75 -5.36 13.85
N LEU A 199 11.36 -5.23 15.12
CA LEU A 199 9.96 -5.31 15.55
C LEU A 199 9.12 -4.19 14.92
N SER A 200 9.61 -2.95 14.96
CA SER A 200 8.95 -1.82 14.30
C SER A 200 8.83 -2.03 12.80
N GLY A 201 9.87 -2.55 12.14
CA GLY A 201 9.81 -2.89 10.73
C GLY A 201 8.71 -3.90 10.39
N PHE A 202 8.54 -4.94 11.19
CA PHE A 202 7.45 -5.92 10.97
C PHE A 202 6.06 -5.34 11.24
N ILE A 203 5.91 -4.51 12.28
CA ILE A 203 4.63 -3.84 12.56
C ILE A 203 4.28 -2.86 11.44
N GLU A 204 5.25 -2.09 10.95
CA GLU A 204 5.06 -1.17 9.82
C GLU A 204 4.74 -1.92 8.53
N LEU A 205 5.43 -3.03 8.22
CA LEU A 205 5.12 -3.87 7.05
C LEU A 205 3.70 -4.44 7.13
N PHE A 206 3.34 -5.01 8.28
CA PHE A 206 2.01 -5.56 8.50
C PHE A 206 0.94 -4.47 8.44
N GLY A 207 1.13 -3.36 9.15
CA GLY A 207 0.20 -2.23 9.17
C GLY A 207 0.04 -1.59 7.80
N ALA A 208 1.14 -1.38 7.07
CA ALA A 208 1.13 -0.88 5.69
C ALA A 208 0.25 -1.75 4.80
N PHE A 209 0.53 -3.06 4.76
CA PHE A 209 -0.21 -4.01 3.94
C PHE A 209 -1.68 -4.12 4.38
N SER A 210 -1.93 -4.22 5.69
CA SER A 210 -3.26 -4.34 6.26
C SER A 210 -4.14 -3.14 5.91
N ILE A 211 -3.62 -1.91 6.05
CA ILE A 211 -4.38 -0.70 5.75
C ILE A 211 -4.50 -0.49 4.23
N SER A 212 -3.41 -0.52 3.46
CA SER A 212 -3.46 -0.20 2.02
C SER A 212 -4.22 -1.26 1.24
N CYS A 213 -3.94 -2.55 1.45
CA CYS A 213 -4.60 -3.64 0.73
C CYS A 213 -5.93 -4.05 1.37
N GLY A 214 -6.15 -3.67 2.62
CA GLY A 214 -7.38 -3.99 3.34
C GLY A 214 -7.38 -5.48 3.68
N PHE A 215 -6.41 -5.90 4.47
CA PHE A 215 -6.20 -7.29 4.88
C PHE A 215 -6.03 -7.36 6.40
N LEU A 216 -6.96 -7.98 7.11
CA LEU A 216 -7.04 -7.91 8.58
C LEU A 216 -7.01 -6.45 9.06
N THR A 217 -7.79 -5.59 8.38
CA THR A 217 -7.67 -4.13 8.50
C THR A 217 -7.84 -3.64 9.93
N ARG A 218 -8.79 -4.21 10.66
CA ARG A 218 -9.05 -3.80 12.05
C ARG A 218 -7.90 -4.18 12.97
N LEU A 219 -7.32 -5.37 12.78
CA LEU A 219 -6.15 -5.81 13.53
C LEU A 219 -4.94 -4.93 13.21
N GLY A 220 -4.64 -4.72 11.93
CA GLY A 220 -3.54 -3.87 11.48
C GLY A 220 -3.67 -2.43 11.99
N SER A 221 -4.88 -1.88 11.97
CA SER A 221 -5.21 -0.56 12.54
C SER A 221 -4.88 -0.47 14.03
N ILE A 222 -5.33 -1.42 14.85
CA ILE A 222 -5.06 -1.43 16.29
C ILE A 222 -3.56 -1.56 16.56
N CYS A 223 -2.88 -2.49 15.87
CA CYS A 223 -1.44 -2.68 16.03
C CYS A 223 -0.65 -1.42 15.67
N LEU A 224 -0.99 -0.78 14.55
CA LEU A 224 -0.30 0.41 14.06
C LEU A 224 -0.60 1.64 14.93
N PHE A 225 -1.83 1.77 15.45
CA PHE A 225 -2.18 2.80 16.43
C PHE A 225 -1.31 2.70 17.68
N ILE A 226 -1.23 1.50 18.29
CA ILE A 226 -0.40 1.26 19.48
C ILE A 226 1.06 1.57 19.17
N TYR A 227 1.54 1.13 18.01
CA TYR A 227 2.91 1.39 17.56
C TYR A 227 3.23 2.88 17.48
N ILE A 228 2.40 3.68 16.80
CA ILE A 228 2.66 5.12 16.64
C ILE A 228 2.62 5.84 18.00
N ILE A 229 1.70 5.49 18.90
CA ILE A 229 1.65 6.08 20.24
C ILE A 229 2.91 5.73 21.05
N VAL A 230 3.35 4.48 21.01
CA VAL A 230 4.59 4.06 21.69
C VAL A 230 5.80 4.75 21.07
N ALA A 231 5.89 4.84 19.75
CA ALA A 231 6.96 5.54 19.05
C ALA A 231 6.99 7.03 19.41
N ALA A 232 5.82 7.68 19.48
CA ALA A 232 5.70 9.08 19.87
C ALA A 232 6.15 9.32 21.32
N PHE A 233 5.82 8.39 22.22
CA PHE A 233 6.23 8.44 23.62
C PHE A 233 7.75 8.26 23.78
N LEU A 234 8.32 7.23 23.15
CA LEU A 234 9.76 6.95 23.19
C LEU A 234 10.59 8.03 22.48
N GLY A 235 10.04 8.64 21.42
CA GLY A 235 10.62 9.80 20.74
C GLY A 235 10.46 11.12 21.49
N HIS A 236 9.89 11.10 22.71
CA HIS A 236 9.63 12.28 23.54
C HIS A 236 8.75 13.36 22.89
N HIS A 237 7.99 13.04 21.84
CA HIS A 237 7.18 14.03 21.09
C HIS A 237 6.17 14.76 21.97
N PHE A 238 5.64 14.12 23.01
CA PHE A 238 4.72 14.75 23.96
C PHE A 238 5.38 15.82 24.85
N ALA A 239 6.70 15.80 25.00
CA ALA A 239 7.47 16.81 25.74
C ALA A 239 7.91 17.99 24.85
N LEU A 240 7.86 17.84 23.52
CA LEU A 240 8.33 18.84 22.55
C LEU A 240 7.25 19.85 22.13
N GLY A 241 6.06 19.79 22.74
CA GLY A 241 4.92 20.65 22.41
C GLY A 241 4.09 20.13 21.23
N PHE A 242 3.03 20.86 20.88
CA PHE A 242 2.05 20.42 19.89
C PHE A 242 2.62 20.44 18.46
N MET A 243 3.11 21.60 18.02
CA MET A 243 3.41 21.88 16.62
C MET A 243 4.51 21.00 16.05
N TRP A 244 4.29 20.48 14.85
CA TRP A 244 5.29 19.67 14.14
C TRP A 244 6.60 20.39 13.80
N VAL A 245 6.58 21.73 13.72
CA VAL A 245 7.75 22.55 13.38
C VAL A 245 8.74 22.73 14.56
N ASN A 246 8.35 22.28 15.76
CA ASN A 246 9.22 22.37 16.92
C ASN A 246 10.51 21.55 16.73
N ARG A 247 11.58 21.93 17.43
CA ARG A 247 12.88 21.24 17.32
C ARG A 247 12.72 19.80 17.83
N GLY A 248 12.96 18.82 16.95
CA GLY A 248 12.71 17.40 17.23
C GLY A 248 11.27 16.93 16.92
N GLY A 249 10.42 17.84 16.43
CA GLY A 249 9.01 17.61 16.11
C GLY A 249 8.07 17.99 17.26
N GLY A 250 6.80 17.64 17.11
CA GLY A 250 5.75 17.78 18.13
C GLY A 250 4.79 16.59 18.08
N TRP A 251 3.83 16.54 18.99
CA TRP A 251 2.89 15.41 19.08
C TRP A 251 1.67 15.52 18.13
N GLU A 252 1.49 16.65 17.45
CA GLU A 252 0.38 16.90 16.50
C GLU A 252 0.26 15.80 15.43
N PHE A 253 1.32 15.56 14.66
CA PHE A 253 1.29 14.57 13.58
C PHE A 253 1.09 13.14 14.09
N PRO A 254 1.86 12.64 15.09
CA PRO A 254 1.64 11.29 15.61
C PRO A 254 0.19 11.06 16.07
N VAL A 255 -0.42 12.02 16.78
CA VAL A 255 -1.80 11.91 17.23
C VAL A 255 -2.79 11.94 16.05
N LEU A 256 -2.59 12.82 15.07
CA LEU A 256 -3.41 12.86 13.86
C LEU A 256 -3.39 11.52 13.13
N TRP A 257 -2.19 10.97 12.88
CA TRP A 257 -2.00 9.67 12.25
C TRP A 257 -2.67 8.55 13.05
N SER A 258 -2.45 8.53 14.37
CA SER A 258 -3.06 7.56 15.28
C SER A 258 -4.60 7.57 15.20
N ILE A 259 -5.24 8.75 15.18
CA ILE A 259 -6.70 8.85 15.08
C ILE A 259 -7.21 8.35 13.73
N LEU A 260 -6.58 8.77 12.63
CA LEU A 260 -6.94 8.33 11.29
C LEU A 260 -6.82 6.81 11.16
N ILE A 261 -5.73 6.24 11.64
CA ILE A 261 -5.50 4.79 11.61
C ILE A 261 -6.52 4.07 12.48
N LEU A 262 -6.73 4.51 13.73
CA LEU A 262 -7.65 3.87 14.67
C LEU A 262 -9.09 3.87 14.16
N SER A 263 -9.49 4.86 13.35
CA SER A 263 -10.83 4.86 12.75
C SER A 263 -11.14 3.57 11.97
N PHE A 264 -10.14 2.97 11.32
CA PHE A 264 -10.30 1.72 10.59
C PHE A 264 -10.53 0.49 11.48
N SER A 265 -10.21 0.54 12.78
CA SER A 265 -10.56 -0.53 13.72
C SER A 265 -12.07 -0.60 13.98
N LEU A 266 -12.77 0.53 13.82
CA LEU A 266 -14.21 0.66 14.02
C LEU A 266 -14.98 0.35 12.73
N PHE A 267 -14.53 0.92 11.61
CA PHE A 267 -15.28 0.87 10.35
C PHE A 267 -14.82 -0.25 9.40
N GLY A 268 -13.59 -0.74 9.54
CA GLY A 268 -13.01 -1.73 8.62
C GLY A 268 -12.63 -1.13 7.27
N ALA A 269 -12.37 -2.02 6.29
CA ALA A 269 -11.78 -1.65 5.00
C ALA A 269 -12.79 -1.40 3.85
N CYS A 270 -14.07 -1.68 4.06
CA CYS A 270 -15.15 -1.57 3.06
C CYS A 270 -14.95 -2.42 1.78
N GLY A 271 -15.74 -2.19 0.73
CA GLY A 271 -15.80 -3.05 -0.47
C GLY A 271 -14.51 -3.15 -1.31
N PHE A 272 -13.65 -2.13 -1.28
CA PHE A 272 -12.37 -2.12 -2.01
C PHE A 272 -11.21 -2.66 -1.17
N SER A 273 -11.30 -3.95 -0.82
CA SER A 273 -10.34 -4.59 0.08
C SER A 273 -10.19 -6.09 -0.17
N LEU A 274 -9.06 -6.65 0.27
CA LEU A 274 -8.89 -8.10 0.33
C LEU A 274 -9.83 -8.74 1.37
N ASP A 275 -10.14 -8.04 2.46
CA ASP A 275 -11.07 -8.42 3.51
C ASP A 275 -12.48 -8.69 2.96
N PHE A 276 -12.96 -7.82 2.06
CA PHE A 276 -14.22 -8.02 1.35
C PHE A 276 -14.19 -9.31 0.49
N ILE A 277 -13.09 -9.55 -0.21
CA ILE A 277 -12.92 -10.74 -1.07
C ILE A 277 -12.89 -12.01 -0.21
N LEU A 278 -12.14 -12.00 0.90
CA LEU A 278 -12.05 -13.11 1.84
C LEU A 278 -13.41 -13.45 2.44
N ASN A 279 -14.14 -12.42 2.94
CA ASN A 279 -15.48 -12.59 3.48
C ASN A 279 -16.49 -13.15 2.46
N LYS A 280 -16.33 -12.79 1.18
CA LYS A 280 -17.21 -13.26 0.11
C LYS A 280 -16.95 -14.72 -0.30
N HIS A 281 -15.69 -15.16 -0.25
CA HIS A 281 -15.28 -16.46 -0.78
C HIS A 281 -15.03 -17.53 0.29
N LEU A 282 -14.76 -17.15 1.54
CA LEU A 282 -14.45 -18.06 2.63
C LEU A 282 -15.55 -18.06 3.70
N LYS A 283 -15.89 -19.24 4.22
CA LYS A 283 -16.75 -19.38 5.40
C LYS A 283 -15.91 -19.21 6.66
N LEU A 284 -15.79 -17.97 7.13
CA LEU A 284 -14.97 -17.63 8.28
C LEU A 284 -15.80 -17.59 9.58
N PRO A 285 -15.25 -18.05 10.72
CA PRO A 285 -15.85 -17.85 12.04
C PRO A 285 -16.13 -16.37 12.30
N SER A 286 -17.18 -16.06 13.08
CA SER A 286 -17.61 -14.68 13.35
C SER A 286 -16.51 -13.81 13.96
N TRP A 287 -15.66 -14.38 14.82
CA TRP A 287 -14.54 -13.66 15.42
C TRP A 287 -13.46 -13.27 14.39
N VAL A 288 -13.21 -14.12 13.38
CA VAL A 288 -12.29 -13.79 12.28
C VAL A 288 -12.90 -12.71 11.39
N ARG A 289 -14.20 -12.83 11.08
CA ARG A 289 -14.91 -11.81 10.27
C ARG A 289 -14.93 -10.44 10.92
N TRP A 290 -14.89 -10.40 12.26
CA TRP A 290 -14.76 -9.15 13.00
C TRP A 290 -13.36 -8.54 12.91
N LEU A 291 -12.31 -9.30 12.57
CA LEU A 291 -10.96 -8.77 12.39
C LEU A 291 -10.70 -8.21 10.99
N LEU A 292 -11.54 -8.61 10.03
CA LEU A 292 -11.60 -8.08 8.66
C LEU A 292 -12.31 -6.71 8.66
#